data_AF-A0A1G4YPG3-F1
#
_entry.id   AF-A0A1G4YPG3-F1
#
_cell.length_a   1.000
_cell.length_b   1.000
_cell.length_c   1.000
_cell.angle_alpha   90.00
_cell.angle_beta   90.00
_cell.angle_gamma   90.00
#
_symmetry.space_group_name_H-M   'P 1'
#
loop_
_entity.id
_entity.type
_entity.pdbx_description
1 polymer ?
#
loop_
_entity_poly.entity_id
_entity_poly.type
_entity_poly.pdbx_seq_one_letter_code
_entity_poly.pdbx_strand_id
1 'polypeptide(L)'
;MVKYVPYVRTKEGYIERKSYAIFNASGNCPDPYVHEESLVGWPESKVYWANQAGPSVGLAPLNFHSYRISTAEKEPAELSVS
;
A
#
# COMPACT_ATOMS: atom_id res chain seq x y z
N MET A 1 -4.75 -2.28 -13.10
CA MET A 1 -3.64 -1.31 -13.02
C MET A 1 -3.32 -1.13 -11.55
N VAL A 2 -2.07 -1.40 -11.14
CA VAL A 2 -1.67 -1.31 -9.72
C VAL A 2 -1.05 0.06 -9.50
N LYS A 3 -1.38 0.70 -8.38
CA LYS A 3 -0.72 1.95 -7.98
C LYS A 3 0.45 1.63 -7.05
N TYR A 4 1.55 2.33 -7.24
CA TYR A 4 2.72 2.21 -6.37
C TYR A 4 3.02 3.55 -5.71
N VAL A 5 3.54 3.48 -4.49
CA VAL A 5 4.16 4.62 -3.80
C VAL A 5 5.68 4.35 -3.68
N PRO A 6 6.53 5.32 -4.03
CA PRO A 6 7.97 5.17 -3.87
C PRO A 6 8.43 5.28 -2.42
N TYR A 7 9.48 4.53 -2.12
CA TYR A 7 10.23 4.57 -0.88
C TYR A 7 11.71 4.79 -1.18
N VAL A 8 12.44 5.42 -0.25
CA VAL A 8 13.89 5.58 -0.31
C VAL A 8 14.47 5.00 0.98
N ARG A 9 15.46 4.11 0.84
CA ARG A 9 16.32 3.65 1.93
C ARG A 9 17.64 4.39 1.85
N THR A 10 18.03 5.11 2.91
CA THR A 10 19.30 5.85 2.97
C THR A 10 20.48 4.92 3.25
N LYS A 11 21.70 5.46 3.23
CA LYS A 11 22.92 4.71 3.59
C LYS A 11 22.92 4.27 5.05
N GLU A 12 22.31 5.06 5.91
CA GLU A 12 22.15 4.82 7.35
C GLU A 12 21.00 3.84 7.64
N GLY A 13 20.24 3.43 6.61
CA GLY A 13 19.13 2.51 6.73
C GLY A 13 17.78 3.16 7.06
N TYR A 14 17.71 4.50 7.10
CA TYR A 14 16.43 5.18 7.28
C TYR A 14 15.54 4.99 6.05
N ILE A 15 14.26 4.73 6.29
CA ILE A 15 13.27 4.53 5.24
C ILE A 15 12.34 5.74 5.19
N GLU A 16 12.18 6.31 4.00
CA GLU A 16 11.28 7.44 3.75
C GLU A 16 10.24 7.07 2.69
N ARG A 17 8.96 7.36 2.99
CA ARG A 17 7.84 7.19 2.05
C ARG A 17 7.60 8.48 1.26
N LYS A 18 7.64 8.42 -0.07
CA LYS A 18 7.38 9.58 -0.96
C LYS A 18 5.91 9.61 -1.39
N SER A 19 5.03 9.93 -0.44
CA SER A 19 3.57 9.90 -0.59
C SER A 19 3.01 10.74 -1.75
N TYR A 20 3.72 11.79 -2.16
CA TYR A 20 3.33 12.69 -3.24
C TYR A 20 3.63 12.12 -4.64
N ALA A 21 4.39 11.04 -4.75
CA ALA A 21 4.89 10.50 -6.02
C ALA A 21 4.18 9.19 -6.44
N ILE A 22 2.89 9.06 -6.14
CA ILE A 22 2.11 7.87 -6.49
C ILE A 22 1.89 7.79 -8.00
N PHE A 23 2.11 6.61 -8.59
CA PHE A 23 1.91 6.39 -10.03
C PHE A 23 1.24 5.05 -10.34
N ASN A 24 0.67 4.94 -11.54
CA ASN A 24 0.05 3.72 -12.03
C ASN A 24 1.07 2.87 -12.81
N ALA A 25 1.05 1.55 -12.62
CA ALA A 25 1.82 0.60 -13.42
C ALA A 25 0.91 -0.45 -14.07
N SER A 26 1.30 -0.92 -15.25
CA SER A 26 0.60 -1.94 -16.03
C SER A 26 0.83 -3.38 -15.55
N GLY A 27 1.63 -3.61 -14.49
CA GLY A 27 1.96 -4.93 -13.98
C GLY A 27 2.21 -4.99 -12.46
N ASN A 28 2.48 -6.20 -12.00
CA ASN A 28 2.83 -6.50 -10.62
C ASN A 28 4.35 -6.36 -10.46
N CYS A 29 4.77 -5.19 -9.99
CA CYS A 29 6.14 -4.73 -9.80
C CYS A 29 6.94 -4.52 -11.11
N PRO A 30 7.38 -3.30 -11.44
CA PRO A 30 8.28 -3.09 -12.56
C PRO A 30 9.70 -3.58 -12.21
N ASP A 31 10.45 -4.09 -13.19
CA ASP A 31 11.90 -4.20 -13.06
C ASP A 31 12.51 -2.80 -12.86
N PRO A 32 13.56 -2.62 -12.03
CA PRO A 32 14.41 -3.65 -11.40
C PRO A 32 14.03 -4.01 -9.95
N TYR A 33 12.78 -3.77 -9.53
CA TYR A 33 12.39 -3.87 -8.12
C TYR A 33 12.06 -5.33 -7.74
N VAL A 34 13.09 -6.13 -7.49
CA VAL A 34 12.97 -7.60 -7.30
C VAL A 34 13.16 -8.07 -5.86
N HIS A 35 13.62 -7.19 -4.95
CA HIS A 35 13.91 -7.56 -3.57
C HIS A 35 12.77 -7.18 -2.62
N GLU A 36 11.95 -8.15 -2.23
CA GLU A 36 10.83 -7.92 -1.31
C GLU A 36 11.29 -7.76 0.15
N GLU A 37 10.76 -6.75 0.84
CA GLU A 37 10.92 -6.53 2.28
C GLU A 37 9.57 -6.17 2.92
N SER A 38 9.28 -6.74 4.10
CA SER A 38 8.06 -6.40 4.86
C SER A 38 8.21 -5.06 5.57
N LEU A 39 7.21 -4.20 5.45
CA LEU A 39 7.16 -2.92 6.14
C LEU A 39 6.24 -3.02 7.37
N VAL A 40 6.81 -2.91 8.57
CA VAL A 40 6.07 -2.94 9.84
C VAL A 40 5.77 -1.52 10.30
N GLY A 41 4.50 -1.23 10.61
CA GLY A 41 4.06 0.10 11.08
C GLY A 41 3.86 1.13 9.97
N TRP A 42 3.92 0.73 8.70
CA TRP A 42 3.69 1.59 7.54
C TRP A 42 2.29 1.37 6.94
N PRO A 43 1.77 2.32 6.14
CA PRO A 43 0.49 2.15 5.46
C PRO A 43 0.46 1.00 4.45
N GLU A 44 1.62 0.68 3.85
CA GLU A 44 1.80 -0.48 2.98
C GLU A 44 2.52 -1.60 3.73
N SER A 45 2.14 -2.85 3.47
CA SER A 45 2.69 -4.02 4.17
C SER A 45 4.05 -4.48 3.66
N LYS A 46 4.45 -4.06 2.46
CA LYS A 46 5.71 -4.47 1.84
C LYS A 46 6.21 -3.47 0.81
N VAL A 47 7.49 -3.58 0.50
CA VAL A 47 8.21 -2.80 -0.51
C VAL A 47 9.10 -3.73 -1.32
N TYR A 48 9.21 -3.43 -2.62
CA TYR A 48 10.15 -4.08 -3.52
C TYR A 48 11.30 -3.13 -3.81
N TRP A 49 12.52 -3.47 -3.39
CA TRP A 49 13.72 -2.67 -3.60
C TRP A 49 14.43 -3.01 -4.90
N ALA A 50 15.07 -2.00 -5.49
CA ALA A 50 15.96 -2.18 -6.63
C ALA A 50 17.30 -2.84 -6.22
N ASN A 51 17.75 -2.63 -4.98
CA ASN A 51 18.96 -3.25 -4.40
C ASN A 51 18.60 -3.97 -3.11
N GLN A 52 19.13 -5.17 -2.91
CA GLN A 52 18.87 -5.96 -1.69
C GLN A 52 19.29 -5.22 -0.41
N ALA A 53 20.46 -4.58 -0.40
CA ALA A 53 21.03 -3.90 0.76
C ALA A 53 21.58 -2.51 0.42
N GLY A 54 21.80 -1.69 1.46
CA GLY A 54 22.32 -0.32 1.32
C GLY A 54 21.30 0.66 0.72
N PRO A 55 21.78 1.83 0.25
CA PRO A 55 20.95 2.84 -0.39
C PRO A 55 20.13 2.26 -1.55
N SER A 56 18.82 2.52 -1.55
CA SER A 56 17.95 2.00 -2.60
C SER A 56 16.67 2.81 -2.76
N VAL A 57 16.04 2.68 -3.92
CA VAL A 57 14.66 3.09 -4.17
C VAL A 57 13.81 1.82 -4.17
N GLY A 58 12.62 1.92 -3.60
CA GLY A 58 11.67 0.82 -3.55
C GLY A 58 10.27 1.25 -3.95
N LEU A 59 9.45 0.27 -4.32
CA LEU A 59 8.05 0.47 -4.68
C LEU A 59 7.16 -0.38 -3.78
N ALA A 60 6.21 0.26 -3.11
CA ALA A 60 5.20 -0.44 -2.34
C ALA A 60 3.85 -0.38 -3.07
N PRO A 61 3.16 -1.51 -3.27
CA PRO A 61 1.84 -1.51 -3.88
C PRO A 61 0.82 -0.86 -2.93
N LEU A 62 0.03 0.07 -3.45
CA LEU A 62 -1.11 0.62 -2.74
C LEU A 62 -2.27 -0.37 -2.80
N ASN A 63 -2.41 -1.15 -1.73
CA ASN A 63 -3.62 -1.93 -1.52
C ASN A 63 -4.72 -0.97 -1.05
N PHE A 64 -5.55 -0.50 -1.99
CA PHE A 64 -6.86 0.00 -1.61
C PHE A 64 -7.64 -1.20 -1.11
N HIS A 65 -7.61 -1.43 0.21
CA HIS A 65 -8.74 -2.07 0.84
C HIS A 65 -9.90 -1.15 0.52
N SER A 66 -10.72 -1.54 -0.46
CA SER A 66 -12.04 -0.98 -0.59
C SER A 66 -12.67 -1.20 0.77
N TYR A 67 -12.72 -0.14 1.59
CA TYR A 67 -13.62 -0.12 2.71
C TYR A 67 -14.99 -0.27 2.07
N ARG A 68 -15.45 -1.52 1.93
CA ARG A 68 -16.88 -1.79 1.87
C ARG A 68 -17.36 -1.28 3.21
N ILE A 69 -17.74 -0.01 3.25
CA ILE A 69 -18.69 0.47 4.24
C ILE A 69 -19.88 -0.43 3.98
N SER A 70 -19.97 -1.50 4.76
CA SER A 70 -21.20 -2.25 4.89
C SER A 70 -22.07 -1.30 5.67
N THR A 71 -22.81 -0.46 4.96
CA THR A 71 -23.99 0.20 5.50
C THR A 71 -24.94 -0.92 5.90
N ALA A 72 -24.76 -1.43 7.10
CA ALA A 72 -25.85 -2.02 7.85
C ALA A 72 -26.78 -0.85 8.18
N GLU A 73 -27.62 -0.48 7.21
CA GLU A 73 -28.85 0.22 7.52
C GLU A 73 -29.65 -0.74 8.40
N LYS A 74 -29.67 -0.41 9.68
CA LYS A 74 -30.50 -1.02 10.69
C LYS A 74 -31.95 -0.70 10.31
N GLU A 75 -32.65 -1.67 9.74
CA GLU A 75 -34.10 -1.59 9.52
C GLU A 75 -34.79 -1.30 10.88
N PRO A 76 -35.61 -0.24 11.01
CA PRO A 76 -36.36 -0.03 12.25
C PRO A 76 -37.53 -1.02 12.31
N ALA A 77 -37.59 -1.76 13.41
CA ALA A 77 -38.78 -2.52 13.78
C ALA A 77 -39.93 -1.59 14.23
N GLU A 78 -41.14 -2.13 14.14
CA GLU A 78 -42.45 -1.65 14.63
C GLU A 78 -43.31 -0.89 13.59
N LEU A 79 -44.62 -1.11 13.43
CA LEU A 79 -45.66 -1.67 14.32
C LEU A 79 -46.65 -2.55 13.53
N SER A 80 -47.01 -3.73 14.05
CA SER A 80 -48.29 -4.38 13.77
C SER A 80 -49.30 -3.89 14.81
N VAL A 81 -50.28 -3.11 14.38
CA VAL A 81 -51.47 -2.80 15.17
C VAL A 81 -52.48 -3.94 14.98
N SER A 82 -52.98 -4.46 16.11
CA SER A 82 -54.00 -5.50 16.21
C SER A 82 -55.38 -5.02 15.77
#